data_AF-A0A9D8ENM3-F1
#
_entry.id   AF-A0A9D8ENM3-F1
#
_cell.length_a   1.000
_cell.length_b   1.000
_cell.length_c   1.000
_cell.angle_alpha   90.00
_cell.angle_beta   90.00
_cell.angle_gamma   90.00
#
_symmetry.space_group_name_H-M   'P 1'
#
loop_
_entity.id
_entity.type
_entity.pdbx_description
1 polymer ?
#
loop_
_entity_poly.entity_id
_entity_poly.type
_entity_poly.pdbx_seq_one_letter_code
_entity_poly.pdbx_strand_id
1 'polypeptide(L)' 'MNGKNIFLFFQFLFIIAITTNAQQWTKITPVFNPPGNYNLERGIFLNEYNGWFVDSGKIFQTTDEGLTWNLKIG' A
#
# COMPACT_ATOMS: atom_id res chain seq x y z
N MET A 1 30.24 2.44 -32.19
CA MET A 1 29.43 1.34 -31.62
C MET A 1 28.83 0.53 -32.77
N ASN A 2 28.79 -0.80 -32.71
CA ASN A 2 28.20 -1.61 -33.77
C ASN A 2 26.67 -1.71 -33.62
N GLY A 3 25.97 -2.14 -34.68
CA GLY A 3 24.50 -2.23 -34.70
C GLY A 3 23.91 -3.16 -33.63
N LYS A 4 24.63 -4.23 -33.27
CA LYS A 4 24.27 -5.14 -32.17
C LYS A 4 24.26 -4.42 -30.82
N ASN A 5 25.26 -3.60 -30.53
CA ASN A 5 25.36 -2.85 -29.28
C ASN A 5 24.28 -1.76 -29.18
N ILE A 6 23.88 -1.15 -30.31
CA ILE A 6 22.78 -0.18 -30.37
C ILE A 6 21.44 -0.88 -30.09
N PHE A 7 21.19 -2.03 -30.71
CA PHE A 7 19.97 -2.81 -30.48
C PHE A 7 19.83 -3.25 -29.01
N LEU A 8 20.92 -3.77 -28.41
CA LEU A 8 20.93 -4.18 -27.00
C LEU A 8 20.66 -3.00 -26.05
N PHE A 9 21.18 -1.81 -26.38
CA PHE A 9 20.92 -0.60 -25.59
C PHE A 9 19.44 -0.22 -25.58
N PHE A 10 18.75 -0.30 -26.72
CA PHE A 10 17.30 -0.03 -26.79
C PHE A 10 16.47 -1.11 -26.09
N GLN A 11 16.85 -2.38 -26.17
CA GLN A 11 16.22 -3.44 -25.39
C GLN A 11 16.34 -3.18 -23.88
N PHE A 12 17.51 -2.76 -23.42
CA PHE A 12 17.74 -2.40 -22.03
C PHE A 12 16.88 -1.21 -21.58
N LEU A 13 16.80 -0.14 -22.38
CA LEU A 13 15.91 0.99 -22.09
C LEU A 13 14.44 0.61 -22.05
N PHE A 14 14.00 -0.29 -22.93
CA PHE A 14 12.62 -0.78 -22.96
C PHE A 14 12.27 -1.57 -21.69
N ILE A 15 13.20 -2.41 -21.19
CA ILE A 15 13.04 -3.15 -19.93
C ILE A 15 12.96 -2.20 -18.72
N ILE A 16 13.77 -1.14 -18.70
CA ILE A 16 13.68 -0.12 -17.65
C ILE A 16 12.31 0.56 -17.68
N ALA A 17 11.83 0.97 -18.86
CA ALA A 17 10.56 1.67 -18.98
C ALA A 17 9.37 0.86 -18.42
N ILE A 18 9.32 -0.45 -18.67
CA ILE A 18 8.22 -1.32 -18.17
C ILE A 18 8.36 -1.71 -16.69
N THR A 19 9.55 -1.59 -16.09
CA THR A 19 9.80 -1.94 -14.68
C THR A 19 9.64 -0.75 -13.74
N THR A 20 9.38 0.44 -14.28
CA THR A 20 9.01 1.60 -13.46
C THR A 20 7.57 1.49 -12.97
N ASN A 21 7.33 0.65 -11.97
CA ASN A 21 6.20 0.85 -11.09
C ASN A 21 6.50 2.07 -10.21
N ALA A 22 6.25 3.27 -10.75
CA ALA A 22 6.07 4.42 -9.88
C ALA A 22 4.94 4.06 -8.90
N GLN A 23 5.11 4.36 -7.60
CA GLN A 23 4.02 4.17 -6.63
C GLN A 23 2.77 4.88 -7.14
N GLN A 24 1.72 4.12 -7.44
CA GLN A 24 0.42 4.64 -7.82
C GLN A 24 -0.48 4.63 -6.60
N TRP A 25 -1.18 5.74 -6.37
CA TRP A 25 -2.23 5.80 -5.35
C TRP A 25 -3.48 5.11 -5.90
N THR A 26 -3.86 3.99 -5.30
CA THR A 26 -5.15 3.34 -5.54
C THR A 26 -6.08 3.62 -4.37
N LYS A 27 -7.31 4.03 -4.66
CA LYS A 27 -8.33 4.17 -3.63
C LYS A 27 -8.82 2.78 -3.23
N ILE A 28 -8.54 2.39 -1.98
CA ILE A 28 -9.12 1.19 -1.38
C ILE A 28 -10.36 1.53 -0.55
N THR A 29 -11.28 0.59 -0.43
CA THR A 29 -12.44 0.69 0.47
C THR A 29 -12.25 -0.34 1.58
N PRO A 30 -11.62 0.03 2.70
CA PRO A 30 -11.31 -0.92 3.76
C PRO A 30 -12.56 -1.48 4.42
N VAL A 31 -12.50 -2.74 4.85
CA VAL A 31 -13.56 -3.38 5.63
C VAL A 31 -13.27 -3.17 7.11
N PHE A 32 -14.24 -2.62 7.84
CA PHE A 32 -14.14 -2.45 9.29
C PHE A 32 -14.98 -3.48 10.03
N ASN A 33 -14.43 -3.98 11.13
CA ASN A 33 -15.11 -4.89 12.04
C ASN A 33 -15.04 -4.34 13.48
N PRO A 34 -16.16 -3.87 14.07
CA PRO A 34 -17.50 -3.87 13.50
C PRO A 34 -17.67 -2.82 12.38
N PRO A 35 -18.62 -3.00 11.45
CA PRO A 35 -18.91 -2.00 10.41
C PRO A 35 -19.31 -0.66 11.02
N GLY A 36 -18.84 0.44 10.42
CA GLY A 36 -19.14 1.78 10.90
C GLY A 36 -18.44 2.85 10.06
N ASN A 37 -18.87 4.10 10.25
CA ASN A 37 -18.18 5.26 9.71
C ASN A 37 -17.15 5.71 10.75
N TYR A 38 -15.88 5.36 10.52
CA TYR A 38 -14.79 5.74 11.39
C TYR A 38 -14.00 6.89 10.79
N ASN A 39 -13.68 7.87 11.61
CA ASN A 39 -12.75 8.93 11.23
C ASN A 39 -11.34 8.41 11.53
N LEU A 40 -10.56 8.11 10.50
CA LEU A 40 -9.16 7.70 10.63
C LEU A 40 -8.31 8.87 11.14
N GLU A 41 -8.48 9.27 12.41
CA GLU A 41 -7.92 10.50 12.96
C GLU A 41 -6.39 10.46 13.01
N ARG A 42 -5.84 9.33 13.48
CA ARG A 42 -4.40 9.07 13.55
C ARG A 42 -4.12 7.60 13.37
N GLY A 43 -3.07 7.26 12.62
CA GLY A 43 -2.63 5.87 12.44
C GLY A 43 -1.14 5.75 12.14
N ILE A 44 -0.63 4.53 12.27
CA ILE A 44 0.75 4.15 12.02
C ILE A 44 0.82 2.73 11.47
N PHE A 45 1.77 2.49 10.57
CA PHE A 45 2.19 1.14 10.17
C PHE A 45 3.57 0.86 10.77
N LEU A 46 3.73 -0.30 11.41
CA LEU A 46 5.03 -0.78 11.89
C LEU A 46 5.82 -1.47 10.77
N ASN A 47 5.11 -2.11 9.85
CA ASN A 47 5.60 -2.71 8.61
C ASN A 47 4.47 -2.75 7.59
N GLU A 48 4.70 -3.31 6.40
CA GLU A 48 3.74 -3.36 5.31
C GLU A 48 2.43 -4.07 5.67
N TYR A 49 2.45 -5.02 6.61
CA TYR A 49 1.27 -5.79 7.00
C TYR A 49 0.57 -5.24 8.25
N ASN A 50 1.34 -4.76 9.23
CA ASN A 50 0.85 -4.47 10.57
C ASN A 50 0.68 -2.96 10.78
N GLY A 51 -0.57 -2.53 10.97
CA GLY A 51 -0.92 -1.14 11.20
C GLY A 51 -2.01 -0.96 12.26
N TRP A 52 -2.06 0.25 12.82
CA TRP A 52 -3.05 0.68 13.81
C TRP A 52 -3.58 2.06 13.47
N PHE A 53 -4.84 2.31 13.81
CA PHE A 53 -5.37 3.66 13.89
C PHE A 53 -6.30 3.81 15.09
N VAL A 54 -6.55 5.07 15.46
CA VAL A 54 -7.49 5.45 16.49
C VAL A 54 -8.64 6.28 15.93
N ASP A 55 -9.83 6.04 16.45
CA ASP A 55 -11.02 6.88 16.21
C ASP A 55 -11.81 6.99 17.51
N SER A 56 -11.96 8.20 18.04
CA SER A 56 -12.89 8.49 19.15
C SER A 56 -12.73 7.53 20.35
N GLY A 57 -11.48 7.16 20.69
CA GLY A 57 -11.16 6.24 21.80
C GLY A 57 -11.18 4.75 21.46
N LYS A 58 -11.45 4.37 20.21
CA LYS A 58 -11.33 3.01 19.69
C LYS A 58 -9.96 2.81 19.05
N ILE A 59 -9.36 1.63 19.23
CA ILE A 59 -8.12 1.23 18.55
C ILE A 59 -8.47 0.14 17.54
N PHE A 60 -8.04 0.30 16.31
CA PHE A 60 -8.18 -0.71 15.26
C PHE A 60 -6.81 -1.23 14.84
N GLN A 61 -6.74 -2.50 14.45
CA GLN A 61 -5.55 -3.12 13.89
C GLN A 61 -5.86 -3.73 12.52
N THR A 62 -4.91 -3.61 11.60
CA THR A 62 -4.79 -4.42 10.38
C THR A 62 -3.53 -5.30 10.46
N THR A 63 -3.61 -6.47 9.85
CA THR A 63 -2.48 -7.38 9.61
C THR A 63 -2.39 -7.78 8.13
N ASP A 64 -3.09 -7.04 7.26
CA ASP A 64 -3.32 -7.34 5.85
C ASP A 64 -3.27 -6.07 5.00
N GLU A 65 -2.24 -5.24 5.24
CA GLU A 65 -1.95 -4.05 4.41
C GLU A 65 -3.05 -2.97 4.46
N GLY A 66 -3.88 -2.97 5.52
CA GLY A 66 -4.99 -2.04 5.68
C GLY A 66 -6.25 -2.43 4.92
N LEU A 67 -6.34 -3.64 4.38
CA LEU A 67 -7.55 -4.16 3.72
C LEU A 67 -8.68 -4.41 4.73
N THR A 68 -8.36 -4.97 5.90
CA THR A 68 -9.31 -5.17 7.00
C THR A 68 -8.82 -4.55 8.31
N TRP A 69 -9.74 -3.90 9.02
CA TRP A 69 -9.48 -3.23 10.29
C TRP A 69 -10.39 -3.78 11.37
N ASN A 70 -9.79 -4.43 12.38
CA ASN A 70 -10.51 -5.06 13.47
C ASN A 70 -10.36 -4.24 14.75
N LEU A 71 -11.48 -3.95 15.41
CA LEU A 71 -11.51 -3.30 16.71
C LEU A 71 -10.74 -4.15 17.73
N LYS A 72 -9.74 -3.55 18.35
CA LYS A 72 -9.06 -4.11 19.51
C LYS A 72 -9.80 -3.67 20.75
N ILE A 73 -10.49 -4.63 21.36
CA ILE A 73 -11.03 -4.47 22.71
C ILE A 73 -9.85 -4.54 23.66
N GLY A 74 -9.71 -3.52 24.51
CA GLY A 74 -8.80 -3.53 25.66
C GLY A 74 -9.40 -4.34 26.82
#